data_AF-A0A9E7SVJ7-F1
#
_entry.id   AF-A0A9E7SVJ7-F1
#
_cell.length_a   1.000
_cell.length_b   1.000
_cell.length_c   1.000
_cell.angle_alpha   90.00
_cell.angle_beta   90.00
_cell.angle_gamma   90.00
#
_symmetry.space_group_name_H-M   'P 1'
#
loop_
_entity.id
_entity.type
_entity.pdbx_description
1 polymer ?
#
loop_
_entity_poly.entity_id
_entity_poly.type
_entity_poly.pdbx_seq_one_letter_code
_entity_poly.pdbx_strand_id
1 'polypeptide(L)'
;MSSEHAALERDERESITLPSGLVSRIEARLPRSDFDSADEYVAFVMREVLTSVEAETETDDYEGAAQEEVEARLESLGYLE
;
A
#
# COMPACT_ATOMS: atom_id res chain seq x y z
N MET A 1 -18.27 -28.44 18.78
CA MET A 1 -17.21 -27.72 18.08
C MET A 1 -17.78 -26.38 17.65
N SER A 2 -17.15 -25.32 18.14
CA SER A 2 -17.22 -23.97 17.58
C SER A 2 -18.52 -23.18 17.76
N SER A 3 -18.95 -23.04 19.01
CA SER A 3 -19.50 -21.75 19.50
C SER A 3 -18.41 -20.64 19.56
N GLU A 4 -17.35 -20.80 18.76
CA GLU A 4 -16.09 -20.05 18.78
C GLU A 4 -15.97 -19.15 17.54
N HIS A 5 -16.87 -19.28 16.55
CA HIS A 5 -16.86 -18.47 15.33
C HIS A 5 -17.61 -17.13 15.46
N ALA A 6 -18.18 -16.82 16.63
CA ALA A 6 -19.03 -15.64 16.84
C ALA A 6 -18.41 -14.56 17.74
N ALA A 7 -17.09 -14.60 17.95
CA ALA A 7 -16.35 -13.42 18.36
C ALA A 7 -15.74 -12.84 17.09
N LEU A 8 -16.49 -11.93 16.45
CA LEU A 8 -15.97 -11.08 15.38
C LEU A 8 -14.55 -10.66 15.74
N GLU A 9 -13.63 -10.89 14.81
CA GLU A 9 -12.29 -10.32 14.76
C GLU A 9 -12.34 -8.92 15.37
N ARG A 10 -11.89 -8.81 16.62
CA ARG A 10 -11.66 -7.51 17.22
C ARG A 10 -10.55 -6.92 16.36
N ASP A 11 -10.88 -5.93 15.55
CA ASP A 11 -9.97 -5.10 14.76
C ASP A 11 -8.57 -5.10 15.43
N GLU A 12 -7.67 -5.95 14.92
CA GLU A 12 -6.43 -6.26 15.64
C GLU A 12 -5.50 -5.06 15.43
N ARG A 13 -5.37 -4.24 16.47
CA ARG A 13 -4.68 -2.96 16.40
C ARG A 13 -3.33 -3.03 17.08
N GLU A 14 -2.31 -2.64 16.34
CA GLU A 14 -0.97 -2.43 16.86
C GLU A 14 -0.71 -0.92 17.06
N SER A 15 0.19 -0.60 17.98
CA SER A 15 0.60 0.79 18.25
C SER A 15 1.99 1.03 17.69
N ILE A 16 2.16 2.15 16.97
CA ILE A 16 3.46 2.63 16.50
C ILE A 16 3.77 3.99 17.09
N THR A 17 5.05 4.26 17.34
CA THR A 17 5.49 5.56 17.84
C THR A 17 5.86 6.47 16.67
N LEU A 18 5.25 7.64 16.61
CA LEU A 18 5.54 8.66 15.60
C LEU A 18 6.21 9.89 16.23
N PRO A 19 7.05 10.63 15.48
CA PRO A 19 7.59 11.91 15.95
C PRO A 19 6.45 12.87 16.32
N SER A 20 6.58 13.56 17.45
CA SER A 20 5.53 14.47 17.95
C SER A 20 5.14 15.54 16.93
N GLY A 21 6.12 16.11 16.21
CA GLY A 21 5.85 17.10 15.15
C GLY A 21 5.02 16.54 13.99
N LEU A 22 5.14 15.24 13.69
CA LEU A 22 4.31 14.58 12.68
C LEU A 22 2.88 14.41 13.21
N VAL A 23 2.72 13.95 14.45
CA VAL A 23 1.42 13.81 15.11
C VAL A 23 0.68 15.15 15.13
N SER A 24 1.34 16.25 15.53
CA SER A 24 0.72 17.57 15.53
C SER A 24 0.27 18.02 14.14
N ARG A 25 1.00 17.65 13.08
CA ARG A 25 0.61 17.95 11.70
C ARG A 25 -0.61 17.13 11.25
N ILE A 26 -0.67 15.86 11.66
CA ILE A 26 -1.82 14.98 11.42
C ILE A 26 -3.07 15.58 12.09
N GLU A 27 -2.98 15.90 13.38
CA GLU A 27 -4.08 16.50 14.14
C GLU A 27 -4.52 17.86 13.57
N ALA A 28 -3.59 18.71 13.14
CA ALA A 28 -3.93 20.00 12.53
C ALA A 28 -4.65 19.86 11.17
N ARG A 29 -4.43 18.76 10.45
CA ARG A 29 -5.05 18.48 9.15
C ARG A 29 -6.36 17.72 9.28
N LEU A 30 -6.55 16.91 10.32
CA LEU A 30 -7.73 16.08 10.56
C LEU A 30 -9.08 16.83 10.39
N PRO A 31 -9.28 18.06 10.91
CA PRO A 31 -10.54 18.79 10.74
C PRO A 31 -10.88 19.20 9.30
N ARG A 32 -9.92 19.02 8.37
CA ARG A 32 -10.08 19.31 6.93
C ARG A 32 -10.24 18.02 6.11
N SER A 33 -10.39 16.88 6.78
CA SER A 33 -10.65 15.59 6.16
C SER A 33 -12.02 15.07 6.58
N ASP A 34 -12.45 14.00 5.91
CA ASP A 34 -13.74 13.34 6.20
C ASP A 34 -13.63 12.28 7.31
N PHE A 35 -12.50 12.24 8.05
CA PHE A 35 -12.24 11.27 9.09
C PHE A 35 -12.51 11.82 10.48
N ASP A 36 -13.06 10.98 11.35
CA ASP A 36 -13.43 11.35 12.73
C ASP A 36 -12.27 11.19 13.73
N SER A 37 -11.23 10.44 13.35
CA SER A 37 -10.09 10.17 14.23
C SER A 37 -8.74 10.15 13.50
N ALA A 38 -7.67 10.40 14.27
CA ALA A 38 -6.32 10.41 13.73
C ALA A 38 -5.86 9.02 13.27
N ASP A 39 -6.28 7.95 13.95
CA ASP A 39 -5.97 6.57 13.55
C ASP A 39 -6.62 6.20 12.22
N GLU A 40 -7.89 6.58 12.00
CA GLU A 40 -8.58 6.34 10.74
C GLU A 40 -7.90 7.09 9.59
N TYR A 41 -7.57 8.37 9.82
CA TYR A 41 -6.90 9.19 8.83
C TYR A 41 -5.51 8.65 8.48
N VAL A 42 -4.71 8.28 9.48
CA VAL A 42 -3.38 7.71 9.27
C VAL A 42 -3.47 6.38 8.54
N ALA A 43 -4.40 5.51 8.93
CA ALA A 43 -4.59 4.22 8.28
C ALA A 43 -4.95 4.38 6.79
N PHE A 44 -5.83 5.33 6.45
CA PHE A 44 -6.15 5.64 5.06
C PHE A 44 -4.91 6.11 4.29
N VAL A 45 -4.20 7.11 4.79
CA VAL A 45 -3.02 7.67 4.10
C VAL A 45 -1.93 6.61 3.92
N MET A 46 -1.68 5.79 4.95
CA MET A 46 -0.66 4.73 4.87
C MET A 46 -1.04 3.66 3.85
N ARG A 47 -2.32 3.27 3.75
CA ARG A 47 -2.78 2.34 2.72
C ARG A 47 -2.53 2.88 1.31
N GLU A 48 -2.91 4.14 1.05
CA GLU A 48 -2.69 4.76 -0.26
C GLU A 48 -1.20 4.83 -0.63
N VAL A 49 -0.34 5.18 0.34
CA VAL A 49 1.11 5.23 0.12
C VAL A 49 1.68 3.83 -0.15
N LEU A 50 1.28 2.82 0.63
CA LEU A 50 1.72 1.44 0.42
C LEU A 50 1.28 0.92 -0.95
N THR A 51 0.02 1.14 -1.33
CA THR A 51 -0.49 0.76 -2.65
C THR A 51 0.28 1.43 -3.78
N SER A 52 0.65 2.72 -3.65
CA SER A 52 1.49 3.38 -4.66
C SER A 52 2.87 2.72 -4.78
N VAL A 53 3.55 2.50 -3.65
CA VAL A 53 4.90 1.93 -3.64
C VAL A 53 4.90 0.49 -4.14
N GLU A 54 3.91 -0.32 -3.76
CA GLU A 54 3.74 -1.69 -4.22
C GLU A 54 3.45 -1.72 -5.73
N ALA A 55 2.56 -0.86 -6.22
CA ALA A 55 2.25 -0.77 -7.65
C ALA A 55 3.46 -0.33 -8.48
N GLU A 56 4.27 0.61 -7.99
CA GLU A 56 5.52 1.01 -8.65
C GLU A 56 6.52 -0.15 -8.70
N THR A 57 6.64 -0.92 -7.61
CA THR A 57 7.56 -2.07 -7.54
C THR A 57 7.06 -3.24 -8.42
N GLU A 58 5.76 -3.55 -8.38
CA GLU A 58 5.16 -4.55 -9.27
C GLU A 58 5.23 -4.11 -10.74
N THR A 59 5.15 -2.82 -11.02
CA THR A 59 5.34 -2.29 -12.37
C THR A 59 6.79 -2.41 -12.81
N ASP A 60 7.78 -2.12 -11.96
CA ASP A 60 9.20 -2.36 -12.28
C ASP A 60 9.49 -3.85 -12.52
N ASP A 61 8.95 -4.74 -11.69
CA ASP A 61 9.11 -6.20 -11.86
C ASP A 61 8.35 -6.74 -13.08
N TYR A 62 7.14 -6.23 -13.35
CA TYR A 62 6.32 -6.61 -14.51
C TYR A 62 6.87 -6.03 -15.81
N GLU A 63 7.32 -4.77 -15.83
CA GLU A 63 7.96 -4.14 -16.99
C GLU A 63 9.30 -4.83 -17.29
N GLY A 64 10.10 -5.18 -16.28
CA GLY A 64 11.32 -5.96 -16.46
C GLY A 64 11.07 -7.33 -17.09
N ALA A 65 10.12 -8.10 -16.53
CA ALA A 65 9.77 -9.43 -17.05
C ALA A 65 9.10 -9.36 -18.45
N ALA A 66 8.23 -8.38 -18.68
CA ALA A 66 7.57 -8.19 -19.97
C ALA A 66 8.56 -7.71 -21.04
N GLN A 67 9.54 -6.88 -20.68
CA GLN A 67 10.57 -6.42 -21.60
C GLN A 67 11.48 -7.56 -22.05
N GLU A 68 11.92 -8.44 -21.14
CA GLU A 68 12.70 -9.64 -21.51
C GLU A 68 11.92 -10.57 -22.44
N GLU A 69 10.62 -10.79 -22.19
CA GLU A 69 9.79 -11.65 -23.03
C GLU A 69 9.53 -11.04 -24.42
N VAL A 70 9.35 -9.71 -24.50
CA VAL A 70 9.24 -8.97 -25.76
C VAL A 70 10.55 -8.97 -26.53
N GLU A 71 11.68 -8.76 -25.86
CA GLU A 71 13.02 -8.76 -26.47
C GLU A 71 13.36 -10.13 -27.07
N ALA A 72 13.15 -11.22 -26.33
CA ALA A 72 13.31 -12.58 -26.82
C ALA A 72 12.41 -12.87 -28.04
N ARG A 73 11.18 -12.33 -28.03
CA ARG A 73 10.27 -12.47 -29.17
C ARG A 73 10.74 -11.68 -30.39
N LEU A 74 11.28 -10.48 -30.20
CA LEU A 74 11.80 -9.63 -31.28
C LEU A 74 13.09 -10.20 -31.88
N GLU A 75 13.98 -10.75 -31.06
CA GLU A 75 15.19 -11.48 -31.50
C GLU A 75 14.80 -12.72 -32.31
N SER A 76 13.83 -13.52 -31.83
CA SER A 76 13.30 -14.67 -32.57
C SER A 76 12.70 -14.31 -33.93
N LEU A 77 12.21 -13.07 -34.09
CA LEU A 77 11.65 -12.57 -35.34
C LEU A 77 12.70 -11.84 -36.21
N GLY A 78 13.94 -11.69 -35.72
CA GLY A 78 15.05 -11.05 -36.43
C GLY A 78 14.98 -9.52 -36.47
N TYR A 79 14.24 -8.90 -35.54
CA TYR A 79 14.17 -7.44 -35.41
C TYR A 79 15.27 -6.85 -34.52
N LEU A 80 15.98 -7.69 -33.77
CA LEU A 80 17.13 -7.35 -32.93
C LEU A 80 18.28 -8.33 -33.25
N GLU A 81 19.53 -7.84 -33.24
CA GLU A 81 20.78 -8.61 -33.43
C GLU A 81 21.61 -8.61 -32.15
#